data_AF-A0A372GA21-F1
#
_entry.id   AF-A0A372GA21-F1
#
_cell.length_a   1.000
_cell.length_b   1.000
_cell.length_c   1.000
_cell.angle_alpha   90.00
_cell.angle_beta   90.00
_cell.angle_gamma   90.00
#
_symmetry.space_group_name_H-M   'P 1'
#
loop_
_entity.id
_entity.type
_entity.pdbx_description
1 polymer ?
#
loop_
_entity_poly.entity_id
_entity_poly.type
_entity_poly.pdbx_seq_one_letter_code
_entity_poly.pdbx_strand_id
1 'polypeptide(L)' 'MEKNPRRALRAVEPGRLWVNPDCGLKTCAYLETWVSLRNLVIAARRVRADVIG' A
#
# COMPACT_ATOMS: atom_id res chain seq x y z
N MET A 1 5.54 -4.75 2.27
CA MET A 1 4.18 -4.29 2.65
C MET A 1 3.07 -4.90 1.77
N GLU A 2 3.28 -6.07 1.13
CA GLU A 2 2.33 -6.63 0.16
C GLU A 2 1.21 -7.47 0.80
N LYS A 3 1.43 -7.95 2.03
CA LYS A 3 0.51 -8.86 2.74
C LYS A 3 -0.91 -8.30 2.89
N ASN A 4 -1.03 -7.04 3.32
CA ASN A 4 -2.34 -6.42 3.57
C ASN A 4 -3.13 -6.17 2.27
N PRO A 5 -2.56 -5.56 1.22
CA PRO A 5 -3.24 -5.42 -0.07
C PRO A 5 -3.68 -6.76 -0.66
N ARG A 6 -2.81 -7.79 -0.66
CA ARG A 6 -3.20 -9.14 -1.14
C ARG A 6 -4.32 -9.77 -0.33
N ARG A 7 -4.40 -9.47 0.97
CA ARG A 7 -5.53 -9.89 1.80
C ARG A 7 -6.81 -9.13 1.45
N ALA A 8 -6.71 -7.82 1.27
CA ALA A 8 -7.87 -6.97 0.96
C ALA A 8 -8.49 -7.32 -0.40
N LEU A 9 -7.69 -7.73 -1.38
CA LEU A 9 -8.17 -8.21 -2.70
C LEU A 9 -9.09 -9.43 -2.62
N ARG A 10 -9.14 -10.16 -1.49
CA ARG A 10 -10.11 -11.25 -1.29
C ARG A 10 -11.52 -10.76 -0.95
N ALA A 11 -11.67 -9.49 -0.59
CA ALA A 11 -12.94 -8.90 -0.14
C ALA A 11 -13.34 -7.64 -0.92
N VAL A 12 -12.39 -6.95 -1.56
CA VAL A 12 -12.61 -5.71 -2.30
C VAL A 12 -12.08 -5.88 -3.72
N GLU A 13 -12.91 -5.53 -4.72
CA GLU A 13 -12.49 -5.57 -6.12
C GLU A 13 -11.26 -4.68 -6.37
N PRO A 14 -10.30 -5.10 -7.22
CA PRO A 14 -9.07 -4.37 -7.46
C PRO A 14 -9.27 -2.88 -7.82
N GLY A 15 -10.27 -2.55 -8.64
CA GLY A 15 -10.57 -1.18 -9.05
C GLY A 15 -11.14 -0.28 -7.95
N ARG A 16 -11.54 -0.86 -6.81
CA ARG A 16 -12.11 -0.14 -5.65
C ARG A 16 -11.15 -0.08 -4.46
N LEU A 17 -10.04 -0.81 -4.49
CA LEU A 17 -9.11 -0.91 -3.37
C LEU A 17 -8.04 0.20 -3.43
N TRP A 18 -8.03 1.05 -2.40
CA TRP A 18 -6.96 2.03 -2.17
C TRP A 18 -5.96 1.52 -1.13
N VAL A 19 -4.71 1.96 -1.23
CA VAL A 19 -3.64 1.63 -0.29
C VAL A 19 -3.07 2.94 0.24
N ASN A 20 -3.17 3.13 1.56
CA ASN A 20 -2.70 4.30 2.28
C ASN A 20 -2.21 3.88 3.68
N PRO A 21 -1.44 4.73 4.39
CA PRO A 21 -1.19 4.55 5.81
C PRO A 21 -2.49 4.63 6.63
N ASP A 22 -2.50 4.06 7.83
CA ASP A 22 -3.69 4.02 8.69
C ASP A 22 -4.20 5.42 9.08
N CYS A 23 -3.31 6.40 9.21
CA CYS A 23 -3.64 7.78 9.58
C CYS A 23 -2.64 8.81 9.03
N GLY A 24 -2.81 10.08 9.40
CA GLY A 24 -1.89 11.16 9.04
C GLY A 24 -0.51 11.00 9.70
N LEU A 25 0.53 11.49 9.02
CA LEU A 25 1.94 11.25 9.38
C LEU A 25 2.56 12.36 10.25
N LYS A 26 1.74 13.19 10.90
CA LYS A 26 2.20 14.41 11.62
C LYS A 26 3.21 14.13 12.75
N THR A 27 3.20 12.93 13.31
CA THR A 27 4.07 12.50 14.41
C THR A 27 5.24 11.61 13.95
N CYS A 28 5.32 11.29 12.66
CA CYS A 28 6.39 10.44 12.11
C CYS A 28 7.63 11.28 11.79
N ALA A 29 8.82 10.71 11.97
CA ALA A 29 10.05 11.35 11.53
C ALA A 29 10.12 11.39 9.99
N TYR A 30 10.84 12.36 9.43
CA TYR A 30 10.90 12.54 7.98
C TYR A 30 11.52 11.35 7.24
N LEU A 31 12.67 10.84 7.73
CA LEU A 31 13.35 9.70 7.10
C LEU A 31 12.49 8.43 7.17
N GLU A 32 11.86 8.18 8.32
CA GLU A 32 10.92 7.06 8.51
C GLU A 32 9.72 7.17 7.56
N THR A 33 9.15 8.37 7.46
CA THR A 33 8.03 8.67 6.56
C THR A 33 8.40 8.36 5.11
N TRP A 34 9.56 8.84 4.67
CA TRP A 34 10.01 8.65 3.29
C TRP A 34 10.25 7.17 2.95
N VAL A 35 10.95 6.44 3.83
CA VAL A 35 11.22 5.01 3.62
C VAL A 35 9.91 4.21 3.63
N SER A 36 9.00 4.50 4.55
CA SER A 36 7.72 3.81 4.67
C SER A 36 6.82 4.05 3.47
N LEU A 37 6.67 5.30 3.02
CA LEU A 37 5.87 5.63 1.85
C LEU A 37 6.46 5.04 0.56
N ARG A 38 7.79 5.06 0.40
CA ARG A 38 8.47 4.41 -0.72
C ARG A 38 8.15 2.91 -0.75
N ASN A 39 8.22 2.23 0.39
CA ASN A 39 7.91 0.81 0.49
C ASN A 39 6.42 0.51 0.24
N LEU A 40 5.51 1.39 0.67
CA LEU A 40 4.07 1.28 0.42
C LEU A 40 3.78 1.34 -1.09
N VAL A 41 4.37 2.31 -1.79
CA VAL A 41 4.20 2.48 -3.24
C VAL A 41 4.80 1.31 -4.02
N ILE A 42 6.00 0.83 -3.64
CA ILE A 42 6.62 -0.34 -4.28
C ILE A 42 5.73 -1.58 -4.13
N ALA A 43 5.20 -1.82 -2.94
CA ALA A 43 4.30 -2.95 -2.68
C ALA A 43 3.00 -2.83 -3.51
N ALA A 44 2.40 -1.64 -3.56
CA ALA A 44 1.19 -1.41 -4.35
C ALA A 44 1.44 -1.66 -5.86
N ARG A 45 2.59 -1.23 -6.40
CA ARG A 45 2.96 -1.49 -7.81
C ARG A 45 3.12 -2.97 -8.11
N ARG A 46 3.77 -3.73 -7.22
CA ARG A 46 3.95 -5.18 -7.38
C ARG A 46 2.62 -5.92 -7.36
N VAL A 47 1.78 -5.64 -6.35
CA VAL A 47 0.46 -6.25 -6.26
C VAL A 47 -0.42 -5.86 -7.46
N ARG A 48 -0.31 -4.62 -7.96
CA ARG A 48 -1.02 -4.17 -9.16
C ARG A 48 -0.61 -4.96 -10.41
N ALA A 49 0.68 -5.29 -10.56
CA ALA A 49 1.15 -6.12 -11.68
C ALA A 49 0.53 -7.52 -11.66
N ASP A 50 0.24 -8.08 -10.46
CA ASP A 50 -0.36 -9.40 -10.29
C ASP A 50 -1.89 -9.44 -10.62
N VAL A 51 -2.58 -8.29 -10.71
CA VAL A 51 -4.05 -8.21 -10.90
C VAL A 51 -4.50 -7.58 -12.23
N ILE A 52 -3.58 -6.99 -12.99
CA ILE A 52 -3.87 -6.43 -14.33
C ILE A 52 -3.40 -7.39 -15.45
N GLY A 53 -2.80 -8.53 -15.08
CA GLY A 53 -2.61 -9.68 -15.98
C GLY A 53 -3.85 -10.55 -16.06
#